data_AF-A0A3N0ZD52-F1
#
_entry.id   AF-A0A3N0ZD52-F1
#
_cell.length_a   1.000
_cell.length_b   1.000
_cell.length_c   1.000
_cell.angle_alpha   90.00
_cell.angle_beta   90.00
_cell.angle_gamma   90.00
#
_symmetry.space_group_name_H-M   'P 1'
#
loop_
_entity.id
_entity.type
_entity.pdbx_description
1 polymer ?
#
loop_
_entity_poly.entity_id
_entity_poly.type
_entity_poly.pdbx_seq_one_letter_code
_entity_poly.pdbx_strand_id
1 'polypeptide(L)'
;MADRGELFVSAGTDVYTGMIVGERNKALDLDVNITKEKKLTNMRSSTSEITVTVRPPRPMSLDQTIEFIAEDELVEITPLNIRLRKMELDPNKRKIKTRS
;
A
#
# COMPACT_ATOMS: atom_id res chain seq x y z
N MET A 1 -0.95 11.33 1.90
CA MET A 1 -1.62 10.13 1.36
C MET A 1 -2.68 10.48 0.30
N ALA A 2 -3.36 11.64 0.43
CA ALA A 2 -4.52 12.03 -0.40
C ALA A 2 -4.29 12.13 -1.93
N ASP A 3 -3.04 12.21 -2.39
CA ASP A 3 -2.67 12.38 -3.82
C ASP A 3 -1.75 11.24 -4.32
N ARG A 4 -1.83 10.06 -3.68
CA ARG A 4 -0.91 8.95 -3.99
C ARG A 4 -1.60 7.68 -4.47
N GLY A 5 -2.92 7.59 -4.38
CA GLY A 5 -3.62 6.36 -4.74
C GLY A 5 -4.92 6.11 -3.99
N GLU A 6 -5.54 4.98 -4.29
CA GLU A 6 -6.69 4.41 -3.58
C GLU A 6 -6.19 3.30 -2.63
N LEU A 7 -6.72 3.26 -1.40
CA LEU A 7 -6.32 2.27 -0.40
C LEU A 7 -7.31 1.12 -0.38
N PHE A 8 -6.82 -0.10 -0.19
CA PHE A 8 -7.65 -1.30 -0.05
C PHE A 8 -7.90 -1.66 1.42
N VAL A 9 -7.02 -1.18 2.31
CA VAL A 9 -7.05 -1.49 3.74
C VAL A 9 -7.61 -0.32 4.56
N SER A 10 -8.39 -0.64 5.59
CA SER A 10 -8.89 0.33 6.56
C SER A 10 -7.83 0.70 7.60
N ALA A 11 -8.00 1.86 8.22
CA ALA A 11 -7.19 2.25 9.38
C ALA A 11 -7.35 1.21 10.51
N GLY A 12 -6.23 0.76 11.06
CA GLY A 12 -6.20 -0.28 12.10
C GLY A 12 -6.08 -1.71 11.57
N THR A 13 -6.00 -1.92 10.25
CA THR A 13 -5.70 -3.25 9.68
C THR A 13 -4.26 -3.65 9.94
N ASP A 14 -4.04 -4.89 10.40
CA ASP A 14 -2.70 -5.46 10.57
C ASP A 14 -2.02 -5.70 9.23
N VAL A 15 -0.90 -5.02 9.02
CA VAL A 15 -0.09 -5.08 7.81
C VAL A 15 1.28 -5.71 8.07
N TYR A 16 1.87 -6.27 7.02
CA TYR A 16 3.23 -6.82 7.07
C TYR A 16 4.06 -6.34 5.87
N THR A 17 5.37 -6.51 5.94
CA THR A 17 6.30 -6.07 4.89
C THR A 17 6.03 -6.80 3.57
N GLY A 18 5.82 -6.07 2.48
CA GLY A 18 5.52 -6.64 1.16
C GLY A 18 4.04 -6.89 0.90
N MET A 19 3.17 -6.61 1.88
CA MET A 19 1.72 -6.53 1.66
C MET A 19 1.39 -5.28 0.83
N ILE A 20 0.51 -5.45 -0.16
CA ILE A 20 0.00 -4.37 -0.99
C ILE A 20 -1.21 -3.77 -0.28
N VAL A 21 -1.14 -2.47 -0.01
CA VAL A 21 -2.13 -1.73 0.80
C VAL A 21 -3.04 -0.83 -0.03
N GLY A 22 -2.73 -0.66 -1.32
CA GLY A 22 -3.46 0.21 -2.22
C GLY A 22 -2.84 0.26 -3.61
N GLU A 23 -3.58 0.85 -4.53
CA GLU A 23 -3.16 1.13 -5.89
C GLU A 23 -2.63 2.54 -5.99
N ARG A 24 -1.54 2.73 -6.75
CA ARG A 24 -0.98 4.04 -7.02
C ARG A 24 -1.52 4.57 -8.35
N ASN A 25 -1.84 5.86 -8.41
CA ASN A 25 -2.23 6.55 -9.66
C ASN A 25 -1.11 6.65 -10.72
N LYS A 26 0.07 6.07 -10.49
CA LYS A 26 1.23 6.12 -11.39
C LYS A 26 1.76 4.70 -11.57
N ALA A 27 2.26 4.41 -12.77
CA ALA A 27 2.75 3.08 -13.17
C ALA A 27 3.95 2.52 -12.39
N LEU A 28 4.55 3.30 -11.47
CA LEU A 28 5.70 2.86 -10.70
C LEU A 28 5.26 2.44 -9.30
N ASP A 29 5.78 1.32 -8.81
CA ASP A 29 5.56 0.91 -7.43
C ASP A 29 6.15 1.92 -6.43
N LEU A 30 5.52 2.02 -5.25
CA LEU A 30 5.98 2.87 -4.17
C LEU A 30 5.97 2.10 -2.85
N ASP A 31 7.15 1.90 -2.27
CA ASP A 31 7.27 1.40 -0.92
C ASP A 31 6.84 2.49 0.07
N VAL A 32 5.78 2.24 0.83
CA VAL A 32 5.26 3.15 1.85
C VAL A 32 5.24 2.48 3.22
N ASN A 33 5.48 3.27 4.26
CA ASN A 33 5.18 2.85 5.61
C ASN A 33 3.81 3.42 6.00
N ILE A 34 2.84 2.54 6.25
CA ILE A 34 1.47 2.90 6.66
C ILE A 34 1.28 2.93 8.18
N THR A 35 2.18 2.31 8.95
CA THR A 35 2.10 2.25 10.42
C THR A 35 2.64 3.51 11.10
N LYS A 36 3.62 4.16 10.47
CA LYS A 36 4.27 5.36 11.02
C LYS A 36 3.96 6.56 10.17
N GLU A 37 3.50 7.64 10.79
CA GLU A 37 3.42 8.92 10.11
C GLU A 37 4.81 9.39 9.70
N LYS A 38 4.99 9.62 8.40
CA LYS A 38 6.17 10.33 7.91
C LYS A 38 6.01 11.80 8.30
N LYS A 39 6.71 12.24 9.35
CA LYS A 39 6.81 13.67 9.68
C LYS A 39 7.25 14.44 8.43
N LEU A 40 6.40 15.36 7.98
CA LEU A 40 6.75 16.33 6.94
C LEU A 40 7.70 17.37 7.56
N THR A 41 8.98 17.03 7.70
CA THR A 41 9.98 17.97 8.24
C THR A 41 10.30 19.12 7.26
N ASN A 42 9.80 19.08 6.02
CA ASN A 42 9.91 20.19 5.06
C ASN A 42 8.81 21.26 5.22
N MET A 43 8.08 21.28 6.32
CA MET A 43 7.12 22.35 6.62
C MET A 43 7.83 23.53 7.29
N ARG A 44 8.55 24.34 6.50
CA ARG A 44 8.73 25.77 6.83
C ARG A 44 7.39 26.45 6.58
N SER A 45 6.45 26.35 7.51
CA SER A 45 5.34 27.32 7.69
C SER A 45 4.48 26.92 8.88
N SER A 46 4.22 27.94 9.68
CA SER A 46 3.47 27.97 10.91
C SER A 46 2.03 27.44 10.79
N THR A 47 1.55 26.84 11.88
CA THR A 47 0.15 26.86 12.30
C THR A 47 -0.89 26.31 11.30
N SER A 48 -1.07 24.99 11.26
CA SER A 48 -2.35 24.35 10.91
C SER A 48 -2.28 22.88 11.33
N GLU A 49 -3.05 22.47 12.34
CA GLU A 49 -3.34 21.05 12.57
C GLU A 49 -4.06 20.52 11.33
N ILE A 50 -3.33 19.79 10.49
CA ILE A 50 -3.89 19.14 9.32
C ILE A 50 -4.56 17.86 9.81
N THR A 51 -5.86 17.92 10.09
CA THR A 51 -6.69 16.72 10.21
C THR A 51 -6.68 16.02 8.86
N VAL A 52 -5.84 14.99 8.71
CA VAL A 52 -5.73 14.24 7.46
C VAL A 52 -6.95 13.34 7.33
N THR A 53 -7.94 13.76 6.53
CA THR A 53 -9.08 12.91 6.20
C THR A 53 -8.59 11.71 5.39
N VAL A 54 -8.65 10.52 6.00
CA VAL A 54 -8.36 9.25 5.32
C VAL A 54 -9.55 8.93 4.42
N ARG A 55 -9.31 8.76 3.11
CA ARG A 55 -10.36 8.32 2.19
C ARG A 55 -10.84 6.92 2.58
N PRO A 56 -12.14 6.61 2.44
CA PRO A 56 -12.64 5.27 2.71
C PRO A 56 -11.89 4.27 1.82
N PRO A 57 -11.48 3.11 2.37
CA PRO A 57 -10.84 2.08 1.57
C PRO A 57 -11.84 1.45 0.60
N ARG A 58 -11.35 1.02 -0.54
CA ARG A 58 -12.10 0.21 -1.50
C ARG A 58 -11.77 -1.27 -1.26
N PRO A 59 -12.61 -2.02 -0.54
CA PRO A 59 -12.40 -3.44 -0.38
C PRO A 59 -12.56 -4.12 -1.75
N MET A 60 -11.66 -5.06 -2.05
CA MET A 60 -11.75 -5.88 -3.26
C MET A 60 -12.33 -7.25 -2.93
N SER A 61 -13.18 -7.76 -3.82
CA SER A 61 -13.61 -9.16 -3.77
C SER A 61 -12.49 -10.09 -4.23
N LEU A 62 -12.66 -11.40 -4.01
CA LEU A 62 -11.69 -12.39 -4.49
C LEU A 62 -11.48 -12.29 -6.00
N ASP A 63 -12.57 -12.20 -6.77
CA ASP A 63 -12.51 -12.11 -8.23
C ASP A 63 -11.75 -10.86 -8.70
N GLN A 64 -12.05 -9.70 -8.10
CA GLN A 64 -11.34 -8.45 -8.39
C GLN A 64 -9.87 -8.54 -8.03
N THR A 65 -9.55 -9.22 -6.93
CA THR A 65 -8.17 -9.38 -6.47
C THR A 65 -7.37 -10.26 -7.44
N ILE A 66 -7.98 -11.31 -7.99
CA ILE A 66 -7.37 -12.19 -9.00
C ILE A 66 -7.17 -11.46 -10.33
N GLU A 67 -8.11 -10.60 -10.73
CA GLU A 67 -7.98 -9.77 -11.93
C GLU A 67 -6.90 -8.68 -11.78
N PHE A 68 -6.68 -8.21 -10.55
CA PHE A 68 -5.76 -7.11 -10.25
C PHE A 68 -4.27 -7.51 -10.21
N ILE A 69 -3.94 -8.72 -9.79
CA ILE A 69 -2.54 -9.12 -9.56
C ILE A 69 -1.67 -9.11 -10.83
N ALA A 70 -0.42 -8.68 -10.67
CA ALA A 70 0.64 -8.86 -11.67
C ALA A 70 1.40 -10.18 -11.50
N GLU A 71 2.30 -10.51 -12.45
CA GLU A 71 3.11 -11.74 -12.41
C GLU A 71 4.07 -11.81 -11.20
N ASP A 72 4.46 -10.67 -10.63
CA ASP A 72 5.32 -10.59 -9.44
C ASP A 72 4.52 -10.48 -8.12
N GLU A 73 3.21 -10.68 -8.18
CA GLU A 73 2.26 -10.54 -7.09
C GLU A 73 1.51 -11.84 -6.81
N LEU A 74 1.04 -11.97 -5.56
CA LEU A 74 0.32 -13.13 -5.08
C LEU A 74 -0.88 -12.70 -4.24
N VAL A 75 -1.95 -13.48 -4.31
CA VAL A 75 -3.10 -13.35 -3.42
C VAL A 75 -2.94 -14.33 -2.26
N GLU A 76 -2.91 -13.81 -1.05
CA GLU A 76 -2.97 -14.59 0.17
C GLU A 76 -4.44 -14.74 0.59
N ILE A 77 -4.92 -15.97 0.60
CA ILE A 77 -6.30 -16.30 0.93
C ILE A 77 -6.32 -17.05 2.26
N THR A 78 -7.07 -16.51 3.21
CA THR A 78 -7.40 -17.17 4.47
C THR A 78 -8.93 -17.16 4.62
N PRO A 79 -9.53 -18.04 5.45
CA PRO A 79 -10.98 -18.05 5.63
C PRO A 79 -11.59 -16.72 6.09
N LEU A 80 -10.78 -15.85 6.70
CA LEU A 80 -11.21 -14.57 7.26
C LEU A 80 -10.74 -13.36 6.44
N ASN A 81 -9.70 -13.50 5.63
CA ASN A 81 -9.07 -12.37 4.94
C ASN A 81 -8.54 -12.76 3.57
N ILE A 82 -8.69 -11.83 2.63
CA ILE A 82 -8.04 -11.85 1.31
C ILE A 82 -7.06 -10.68 1.30
N ARG A 83 -5.79 -10.95 1.02
CA ARG A 83 -4.72 -9.94 1.02
C ARG A 83 -3.90 -10.03 -0.25
N LEU A 84 -3.45 -8.88 -0.72
CA LEU A 84 -2.49 -8.78 -1.81
C LEU A 84 -1.08 -8.64 -1.25
N ARG A 85 -0.11 -9.30 -1.90
CA ARG A 85 1.30 -9.21 -1.54
C ARG A 85 2.18 -9.34 -2.76
N LYS A 86 3.39 -8.79 -2.68
CA LYS A 86 4.45 -9.07 -3.65
C LYS A 86 5.05 -10.46 -3.38
N MET A 87 5.50 -11.11 -4.44
CA MET A 87 6.19 -12.41 -4.35
C MET A 87 7.47 -12.28 -3.52
N GLU A 88 8.27 -11.24 -3.78
CA GLU A 88 9.38 -10.86 -2.92
C GLU A 88 8.92 -9.83 -1.89
N LEU A 89 8.97 -10.22 -0.62
CA LEU A 89 8.54 -9.41 0.52
C LEU A 89 9.53 -8.26 0.79
N ASP A 90 10.83 -8.51 0.64
CA ASP A 90 11.85 -7.53 0.96
C ASP A 90 12.01 -6.50 -0.17
N PRO A 91 11.73 -5.20 0.09
CA PRO A 91 11.84 -4.16 -0.93
C PRO A 91 13.27 -4.02 -1.46
N ASN A 92 14.30 -4.34 -0.66
CA ASN A 92 15.69 -4.26 -1.10
C ASN A 92 16.00 -5.35 -2.12
N LYS A 93 15.53 -6.58 -1.87
CA LYS A 93 15.68 -7.70 -2.81
C LYS A 93 14.90 -7.46 -4.10
N ARG A 94 13.71 -6.88 -4.01
CA ARG A 94 12.91 -6.52 -5.20
C ARG A 94 13.65 -5.54 -6.10
N LYS A 95 14.26 -4.48 -5.54
CA LYS A 95 15.06 -3.52 -6.29
C LYS A 95 16.29 -4.14 -6.97
N ILE A 96 16.86 -5.20 -6.40
CA ILE A 96 17.96 -5.93 -7.03
C ILE A 96 17.44 -6.74 -8.22
N LYS A 97 16.33 -7.47 -8.03
CA LYS A 97 15.71 -8.30 -9.07
C LYS A 97 15.25 -7.48 -10.28
N THR A 98 14.69 -6.30 -10.09
CA THR A 98 14.26 -5.40 -11.18
C THR A 98 15.43 -4.79 -11.97
N ARG A 99 16.65 -4.78 -11.40
CA ARG A 99 17.86 -4.23 -12.07
C ARG A 99 18.65 -5.28 -12.85
N SER A 100 18.24 -6.55 -12.76
CA SER A 100 18.84 -7.70 -13.46
C SER A 100 18.07 -7.96 -14.74
#